data_AF-A0A943PZZ8-F1
#
_entry.id   AF-A0A943PZZ8-F1
#
_cell.length_a   1.000
_cell.length_b   1.000
_cell.length_c   1.000
_cell.angle_alpha   90.00
_cell.angle_beta   90.00
_cell.angle_gamma   90.00
#
_symmetry.space_group_name_H-M   'P 1'
#
loop_
_entity.id
_entity.type
_entity.pdbx_description
1 polymer ?
#
loop_
_entity_poly.entity_id
_entity_poly.type
_entity_poly.pdbx_seq_one_letter_code
_entity_poly.pdbx_strand_id
1 'polypeptide(L)'
;MKEENFKFKARYAEAMKNMSNKQAGEYARSVTEYAFQGKTYSGKDKTVKTAFDLTKATLDEEKFYKEQGRLGARKLLEQRQEEERENTLKSVVGGMLVGEIIKEAMAKNAEGKNGGFNHYEEARKS
;
A
#
# COMPACT_ATOMS: atom_id res chain seq x y z
N MET A 1 6.82 22.33 -11.79
CA MET A 1 5.46 21.82 -11.54
C MET A 1 5.39 20.41 -12.11
N LYS A 2 4.73 19.45 -11.45
CA LYS A 2 4.55 18.11 -12.02
C LYS A 2 3.50 18.20 -13.12
N GLU A 3 3.77 17.59 -14.27
CA GLU A 3 2.83 17.61 -15.40
C GLU A 3 1.53 16.87 -15.04
N GLU A 4 0.40 17.53 -15.27
CA GLU A 4 -0.93 16.96 -15.08
C GLU A 4 -1.40 16.32 -16.37
N ASN A 5 -1.91 15.10 -16.26
CA ASN A 5 -2.32 14.30 -17.40
C ASN A 5 -3.74 13.77 -17.16
N PHE A 6 -4.58 13.79 -18.20
CA PHE A 6 -5.85 13.09 -18.22
C PHE A 6 -5.95 12.20 -19.45
N LYS A 7 -6.67 11.09 -19.34
CA LYS A 7 -6.88 10.17 -20.46
C LYS A 7 -8.13 10.59 -21.24
N PHE A 8 -7.95 11.02 -22.47
CA PHE A 8 -9.07 11.22 -23.38
C PHE A 8 -9.57 9.87 -23.89
N LYS A 9 -10.78 9.47 -23.50
CA LYS A 9 -11.34 8.15 -23.83
C LYS A 9 -12.12 8.19 -25.14
N ALA A 10 -12.22 7.04 -25.82
CA ALA A 10 -12.96 6.90 -27.08
C ALA A 10 -14.41 7.43 -26.99
N ARG A 11 -15.11 7.16 -25.87
CA ARG A 11 -16.45 7.70 -25.60
C ARG A 11 -16.55 9.23 -25.69
N TYR A 12 -15.49 9.96 -25.34
CA TYR A 12 -15.49 11.42 -25.46
C TYR A 12 -15.39 11.86 -26.91
N ALA A 13 -14.67 11.10 -27.74
CA ALA A 13 -14.64 11.30 -29.19
C ALA A 13 -15.99 10.95 -29.83
N GLU A 14 -16.66 9.90 -29.35
CA GLU A 14 -17.99 9.52 -29.82
C GLU A 14 -19.05 10.59 -29.53
N ALA A 15 -19.00 11.23 -28.36
CA ALA A 15 -19.88 12.33 -28.02
C ALA A 15 -19.80 13.48 -29.06
N MET A 16 -18.62 13.71 -29.65
CA MET A 16 -18.41 14.76 -30.63
C MET A 16 -18.90 14.41 -32.05
N LYS A 17 -19.17 13.13 -32.36
CA LYS A 17 -19.52 12.70 -33.74
C LYS A 17 -20.79 13.37 -34.28
N ASN A 18 -21.75 13.64 -33.40
CA ASN A 18 -23.05 14.25 -33.75
C ASN A 18 -23.11 15.75 -33.41
N MET A 19 -21.96 16.37 -33.11
CA MET A 19 -21.85 17.78 -32.81
C MET A 19 -21.35 18.55 -34.03
N SER A 20 -21.76 19.81 -34.17
CA SER A 20 -21.08 20.73 -35.09
C SER A 20 -19.65 21.02 -34.61
N ASN A 21 -18.77 21.49 -35.50
CA ASN A 21 -17.39 21.87 -35.14
C ASN A 21 -17.34 22.85 -33.95
N LYS A 22 -18.29 23.79 -33.90
CA LYS A 22 -18.39 24.75 -32.80
C LYS A 22 -18.73 24.05 -31.48
N GLN A 23 -19.74 23.18 -31.50
CA GLN A 23 -20.17 22.42 -30.32
C GLN A 23 -19.08 21.45 -29.84
N ALA A 24 -18.41 20.74 -30.76
CA ALA A 24 -17.31 19.85 -30.44
C ALA A 24 -16.13 20.61 -29.80
N GLY A 25 -15.81 21.81 -30.30
CA GLY A 25 -14.81 22.68 -29.70
C GLY A 25 -15.19 23.16 -28.30
N GLU A 26 -16.44 23.60 -28.11
CA GLU A 26 -16.97 24.00 -26.79
C GLU A 26 -16.95 22.81 -25.81
N TYR A 27 -17.37 21.64 -26.25
CA TYR A 27 -17.35 20.41 -25.48
C TYR A 27 -15.93 20.03 -25.06
N ALA A 28 -14.99 19.91 -26.01
CA ALA A 28 -13.61 19.53 -25.72
C ALA A 28 -12.95 20.50 -24.73
N ARG A 29 -13.17 21.81 -24.92
CA ARG A 29 -12.70 22.85 -23.99
C ARG A 29 -13.29 22.68 -22.59
N SER A 30 -14.60 22.44 -22.49
CA SER A 30 -15.24 22.27 -21.18
C SER A 30 -14.75 21.04 -20.42
N VAL A 31 -14.48 19.93 -21.12
CA VAL A 31 -13.92 18.71 -20.53
C VAL A 31 -12.50 18.94 -20.00
N THR A 32 -11.64 19.65 -20.73
CA THR A 32 -10.28 19.95 -20.28
C THR A 32 -10.27 20.96 -19.13
N GLU A 33 -11.09 22.01 -19.20
CA GLU A 33 -11.28 22.97 -18.11
C GLU A 33 -11.78 22.28 -16.84
N TYR A 34 -12.67 21.29 -16.95
CA TYR A 34 -13.09 20.49 -15.79
C TYR A 34 -11.96 19.60 -15.26
N ALA A 35 -11.29 18.86 -16.15
CA ALA A 35 -10.27 17.88 -15.76
C ALA A 35 -9.07 18.52 -15.05
N PHE A 36 -8.66 19.72 -15.47
CA PHE A 36 -7.47 20.39 -14.94
C PHE A 36 -7.78 21.53 -13.95
N GLN A 37 -8.91 22.20 -14.11
CA GLN A 37 -9.23 23.42 -13.34
C GLN A 37 -10.50 23.28 -12.49
N GLY A 38 -11.24 22.17 -12.61
CA GLY A 38 -12.51 21.95 -11.90
C GLY A 38 -13.64 22.85 -12.39
N LYS A 39 -13.50 23.53 -13.53
CA LYS A 39 -14.51 24.45 -14.06
C LYS A 39 -15.60 23.70 -14.82
N THR A 40 -16.85 24.01 -14.52
CA THR A 40 -18.01 23.40 -15.20
C THR A 40 -18.38 24.15 -16.47
N TYR A 41 -19.04 23.47 -17.42
CA TYR A 41 -19.60 24.13 -18.60
C TYR A 41 -20.61 25.22 -18.20
N SER A 42 -20.42 26.44 -18.74
CA SER A 42 -21.25 27.62 -18.47
C SER A 42 -22.04 28.12 -19.69
N GLY A 43 -21.91 27.44 -20.83
CA GLY A 43 -22.60 27.82 -22.06
C GLY A 43 -24.08 27.46 -22.07
N LYS A 44 -24.79 27.92 -23.11
CA LYS A 44 -26.24 27.73 -23.29
C LYS A 44 -26.60 26.56 -24.20
N ASP A 45 -25.62 25.96 -24.89
CA ASP A 45 -25.87 24.87 -25.83
C ASP A 45 -26.24 23.59 -25.06
N LYS A 46 -27.48 23.12 -25.26
CA LYS A 46 -28.02 21.96 -24.53
C LYS A 46 -27.32 20.67 -24.92
N THR A 47 -26.91 20.52 -26.17
CA THR A 47 -26.20 19.33 -26.66
C THR A 47 -24.83 19.24 -26.00
N VAL A 48 -24.08 20.35 -25.99
CA VAL A 48 -22.78 20.43 -25.33
C VAL A 48 -22.93 20.21 -23.83
N LYS A 49 -23.92 20.85 -23.18
CA LYS A 49 -24.16 20.69 -21.74
C LYS A 49 -24.44 19.24 -21.38
N THR A 50 -25.32 18.57 -22.12
CA THR A 50 -25.72 17.18 -21.82
C THR A 50 -24.54 16.23 -21.97
N ALA A 51 -23.77 16.35 -23.05
CA ALA A 51 -22.56 15.57 -23.24
C ALA A 51 -21.52 15.85 -22.16
N PHE A 52 -21.35 17.13 -21.77
CA PHE A 52 -20.46 17.52 -20.69
C PHE A 52 -20.88 16.90 -19.35
N ASP A 53 -22.16 16.95 -18.98
CA ASP A 53 -22.65 16.42 -17.70
C ASP A 53 -22.39 14.91 -17.57
N LEU A 54 -22.57 14.14 -18.67
CA LEU A 54 -22.26 12.71 -18.71
C LEU A 54 -20.76 12.43 -18.53
N THR A 55 -19.91 13.21 -19.22
CA THR A 55 -18.46 13.12 -19.09
C THR A 55 -17.98 13.55 -17.71
N LYS A 56 -18.61 14.56 -17.12
CA LYS A 56 -18.34 15.02 -15.76
C LYS A 56 -18.59 13.91 -14.74
N ALA A 57 -19.77 13.28 -14.77
CA ALA A 57 -20.11 12.18 -13.85
C ALA A 57 -19.08 11.06 -13.91
N THR A 58 -18.68 10.70 -15.13
CA THR A 58 -17.62 9.74 -15.39
C THR A 58 -16.27 10.16 -14.78
N LEU A 59 -15.84 11.41 -14.97
CA LEU A 59 -14.57 11.91 -14.44
C LEU A 59 -14.58 11.95 -12.91
N ASP A 60 -15.74 12.26 -12.32
CA ASP A 60 -15.93 12.25 -10.87
C ASP A 60 -15.81 10.84 -10.29
N GLU A 61 -16.43 9.84 -10.93
CA GLU A 61 -16.25 8.43 -10.57
C GLU A 61 -14.79 8.00 -10.67
N GLU A 62 -14.10 8.34 -11.77
CA GLU A 62 -12.68 8.00 -11.95
C GLU A 62 -11.80 8.62 -10.88
N LYS A 63 -12.07 9.88 -10.51
CA LYS A 63 -11.37 10.58 -9.44
C LYS A 63 -11.63 9.89 -8.09
N PHE A 64 -12.89 9.55 -7.82
CA PHE A 64 -13.27 8.82 -6.61
C PHE A 64 -12.54 7.48 -6.52
N TYR A 65 -12.60 6.64 -7.56
CA TYR A 65 -11.92 5.34 -7.56
C TYR A 65 -10.40 5.46 -7.52
N LYS A 66 -9.80 6.49 -8.11
CA LYS A 66 -8.36 6.75 -7.99
C LYS A 66 -7.99 7.11 -6.55
N GLU A 67 -8.80 7.91 -5.88
CA GLU A 67 -8.61 8.26 -4.47
C GLU A 67 -8.80 7.05 -3.56
N GLN A 68 -9.87 6.27 -3.75
CA GLN A 68 -10.14 5.04 -3.01
C GLN A 68 -9.08 3.96 -3.25
N GLY A 69 -8.66 3.76 -4.50
CA GLY A 69 -7.60 2.82 -4.85
C GLY A 69 -6.25 3.22 -4.23
N ARG A 70 -5.96 4.52 -4.17
CA ARG A 70 -4.78 5.03 -3.46
C ARG A 70 -4.89 4.79 -1.94
N LEU A 71 -6.07 4.96 -1.36
CA LEU A 71 -6.32 4.66 0.05
C LEU A 71 -6.17 3.17 0.35
N GLY A 72 -6.74 2.30 -0.49
CA GLY A 72 -6.58 0.85 -0.37
C GLY A 72 -5.12 0.42 -0.48
N ALA A 73 -4.37 0.96 -1.45
CA ALA A 73 -2.95 0.68 -1.60
C ALA A 73 -2.13 1.15 -0.38
N ARG A 74 -2.45 2.30 0.21
CA ARG A 74 -1.81 2.79 1.44
C ARG A 74 -2.10 1.88 2.63
N LYS A 75 -3.34 1.45 2.80
CA LYS A 75 -3.74 0.54 3.87
C LYS A 75 -3.03 -0.82 3.76
N LEU A 76 -2.88 -1.37 2.56
CA LEU A 76 -2.12 -2.60 2.32
C LEU A 76 -0.62 -2.44 2.65
N LEU A 77 -0.05 -1.28 2.34
CA LEU A 77 1.33 -0.94 2.70
C LEU A 77 1.52 -0.84 4.22
N GLU A 78 0.57 -0.22 4.92
CA GLU A 78 0.57 -0.12 6.38
C GLU A 78 0.43 -1.51 7.03
N GLN A 79 -0.49 -2.35 6.54
CA GLN A 79 -0.65 -3.73 7.00
C GLN A 79 0.62 -4.55 6.82
N ARG A 80 1.28 -4.46 5.65
CA ARG A 80 2.56 -5.14 5.42
C ARG A 80 3.65 -4.68 6.39
N GLN A 81 3.74 -3.38 6.66
CA GLN A 81 4.71 -2.86 7.64
C GLN A 81 4.40 -3.30 9.07
N GLU A 82 3.12 -3.42 9.43
CA GLU A 82 2.68 -3.95 10.74
C GLU A 82 3.06 -5.43 10.86
N GLU A 83 2.78 -6.25 9.84
CA GLU A 83 3.16 -7.67 9.78
C GLU A 83 4.68 -7.87 9.87
N GLU A 84 5.46 -7.04 9.18
CA GLU A 84 6.93 -7.07 9.25
C GLU A 84 7.44 -6.71 10.66
N ARG A 85 6.81 -5.71 11.31
CA ARG A 85 7.13 -5.34 12.70
C ARG A 85 6.78 -6.47 13.68
N GLU A 86 5.61 -7.07 13.52
CA GLU A 86 5.16 -8.18 14.37
C GLU A 86 6.08 -9.41 14.22
N ASN A 87 6.44 -9.77 12.99
CA ASN A 87 7.37 -10.87 12.72
C ASN A 87 8.78 -10.60 13.30
N THR A 88 9.26 -9.36 13.23
CA THR A 88 10.52 -8.95 13.85
C THR A 88 10.46 -9.06 15.37
N LEU A 89 9.34 -8.67 15.98
CA LEU A 89 9.13 -8.80 17.42
C LEU A 89 9.09 -10.27 17.86
N LYS A 90 8.35 -11.12 17.15
CA LYS A 90 8.26 -12.56 17.43
C LYS A 90 9.63 -13.25 17.32
N SER A 91 10.46 -12.88 16.34
CA SER A 91 11.79 -13.47 16.18
C SER A 91 12.76 -13.07 17.31
N VAL A 92 12.73 -11.81 17.75
CA VAL A 92 13.54 -11.33 18.88
C VAL A 92 13.13 -12.04 20.18
N VAL A 93 11.83 -12.12 20.47
CA VAL A 93 11.31 -12.81 21.66
C VAL A 93 11.66 -14.29 21.65
N GLY A 94 11.48 -14.96 20.50
CA GLY A 94 11.86 -16.37 20.33
C GLY A 94 13.35 -16.62 20.56
N GLY A 95 14.22 -15.73 20.04
CA GLY A 95 15.67 -15.81 20.26
C GLY A 95 16.08 -15.63 21.72
N MET A 96 15.44 -14.71 22.44
CA MET A 96 15.67 -14.52 23.88
C MET A 96 15.29 -15.78 24.69
N LEU A 97 14.11 -16.35 24.44
CA LEU A 97 13.64 -17.57 25.09
C LEU A 97 14.57 -18.77 24.85
N VAL A 98 15.02 -18.97 23.61
CA VAL A 98 15.98 -20.04 23.29
C VAL A 98 17.32 -19.82 24.01
N GLY A 99 17.79 -18.57 24.08
CA GLY A 99 19.02 -18.23 24.81
C GLY A 99 18.93 -18.55 26.31
N GLU A 100 17.79 -18.27 26.94
CA GLU A 100 17.55 -18.60 28.36
C GLU A 100 17.53 -20.11 28.61
N ILE A 101 16.85 -20.88 27.77
CA ILE A 101 16.80 -22.35 27.88
C ILE A 101 18.20 -22.96 27.72
N ILE A 102 18.98 -22.48 26.74
CA ILE A 102 20.37 -22.95 26.54
C ILE A 102 21.22 -22.61 27.75
N LYS A 103 21.08 -21.40 28.31
CA LYS A 103 21.82 -20.97 29.50
C LYS A 103 21.47 -21.82 30.72
N GLU A 104 20.19 -22.14 30.91
CA GLU A 104 19.72 -23.03 31.98
C GLU A 104 20.25 -24.46 31.83
N ALA A 105 20.23 -25.01 30.60
CA ALA A 105 20.78 -26.33 30.30
C ALA A 105 22.30 -26.39 30.52
N MET A 106 23.03 -25.32 30.17
CA MET A 106 24.47 -25.20 30.44
C MET A 106 24.77 -25.10 31.94
N ALA A 107 23.98 -24.35 32.70
CA ALA A 107 24.11 -24.24 34.16
C ALA A 107 23.88 -25.60 34.84
N LYS A 108 22.82 -26.33 34.46
CA LYS A 108 22.54 -27.69 34.95
C LYS A 108 23.66 -28.68 34.63
N ASN A 109 24.30 -28.56 33.47
CA ASN A 109 25.45 -29.40 33.09
C ASN A 109 26.75 -29.04 33.83
N ALA A 110 26.91 -27.80 34.29
CA ALA A 110 28.05 -27.37 35.08
C ALA A 110 27.98 -27.85 36.54
N GLU A 111 26.78 -27.90 37.11
CA GLU A 111 26.55 -28.40 38.48
C GLU A 111 26.78 -29.91 38.63
N GLY A 112 26.59 -30.70 37.55
CA GLY A 112 26.82 -32.15 37.54
C GLY A 112 28.29 -32.60 37.51
N LYS A 113 29.27 -31.68 37.36
CA LYS A 113 30.71 -32.01 37.28
C LYS A 113 31.51 -31.79 38.56
N ASN A 114 30.90 -31.31 39.65
CA ASN A 114 31.55 -31.09 40.95
C ASN A 114 31.21 -32.17 42.00
N GLY A 115 31.10 -33.44 41.60
CA GLY A 115 30.66 -34.53 42.48
C GLY A 115 31.46 -35.84 42.41
N GLY A 116 32.68 -35.86 41.87
CA GLY A 116 33.39 -37.13 41.68
C GLY A 116 34.90 -37.02 41.56
N PHE A 117 35.57 -36.65 42.65
CA PHE A 117 37.00 -36.94 42.84
C PHE A 117 37.23 -37.21 44.33
N ASN A 118 37.30 -38.49 44.71
CA ASN A 118 38.23 -38.98 45.73
C ASN A 118 38.19 -40.52 45.85
N HIS A 119 39.37 -41.07 46.14
CA HIS A 119 39.72 -42.48 46.36
C HIS A 119 40.02 -43.33 45.13
N TYR A 120 41.31 -43.36 44.74
CA TYR A 120 42.12 -44.58 44.59
C TYR A 120 43.62 -44.23 44.64
N GLU A 121 44.12 -43.84 45.82
CA GLU A 121 45.55 -43.91 46.14
C GLU A 121 45.70 -44.55 47.52
N GLU A 122 45.64 -45.88 47.59
CA GLU A 122 46.14 -46.65 48.75
C GLU A 122 46.20 -48.15 48.40
N ALA A 123 47.17 -48.54 47.56
CA ALA A 123 47.56 -49.95 47.40
C ALA A 123 48.97 -50.09 46.80
N ARG A 124 49.98 -49.49 47.43
CA ARG A 124 51.40 -49.87 47.25
C ARG A 124 52.15 -49.78 48.56
N LYS A 125 51.91 -50.76 49.44
CA LYS A 125 52.90 -51.26 50.40
C LYS A 125 52.66 -52.76 50.61
N SER A 126 53.42 -53.56 49.87
CA SER A 126 53.96 -54.84 50.32
C SER A 126 55.36 -54.98 49.77
#